data_AF-A0A3M2DNQ7-F1
#
_entry.id   AF-A0A3M2DNQ7-F1
#
_cell.length_a   1.000
_cell.length_b   1.000
_cell.length_c   1.000
_cell.angle_alpha   90.00
_cell.angle_beta   90.00
_cell.angle_gamma   90.00
#
_symmetry.space_group_name_H-M   'P 1'
#
loop_
_entity.id
_entity.type
_entity.pdbx_description
1 polymer ?
#
loop_
_entity_poly.entity_id
_entity_poly.type
_entity_poly.pdbx_seq_one_letter_code
_entity_poly.pdbx_strand_id
1 'polypeptide(L)'
;MTQRPEQNLDIIKRALGADYLEHRILGLVLEEDFETGQSTVRVDLSDPDGNNRYTVEGTGVGLVDALTHALLSRFAPEYRSLETIEFTGFDVQAKFDTKNERSGADAIGVVSLEVRNSEGQVFTFADSSRSIASSAARAVLAAVEYFVNSERAYVSLYRALRDAKERDRPDLVARYTRELAEVVKSTSYTEVIERIKSELD
;
A
#
# COMPACT_ATOMS: atom_id res chain seq x y z
N MET A 1 -10.91 -9.86 -5.56
CA MET A 1 -10.68 -8.58 -6.27
C MET A 1 -10.25 -7.57 -5.25
N THR A 2 -9.11 -6.91 -5.49
CA THR A 2 -8.49 -6.01 -4.51
C THR A 2 -9.09 -4.62 -4.64
N GLN A 3 -9.57 -4.09 -3.52
CA GLN A 3 -10.15 -2.77 -3.37
C GLN A 3 -9.16 -1.90 -2.59
N ARG A 4 -8.97 -0.68 -3.09
CA ARG A 4 -8.13 0.36 -2.48
C ARG A 4 -9.01 1.57 -2.20
N PRO A 5 -8.64 2.45 -1.26
CA PRO A 5 -9.30 3.72 -1.06
C PRO A 5 -9.40 4.48 -2.40
N GLU A 6 -10.61 4.93 -2.76
CA GLU A 6 -10.80 5.74 -3.97
C GLU A 6 -10.26 7.16 -3.78
N GLN A 7 -10.23 7.62 -2.53
CA GLN A 7 -9.75 8.93 -2.16
C GLN A 7 -8.29 9.10 -2.64
N ASN A 8 -8.03 10.16 -3.40
CA ASN A 8 -6.73 10.51 -4.00
C ASN A 8 -6.15 9.55 -5.04
N LEU A 9 -6.72 8.36 -5.26
CA LEU A 9 -6.16 7.36 -6.17
C LEU A 9 -6.02 7.90 -7.61
N ASP A 10 -7.00 8.67 -8.07
CA ASP A 10 -6.96 9.32 -9.39
C ASP A 10 -5.87 10.39 -9.50
N ILE A 11 -5.61 11.12 -8.41
CA ILE A 11 -4.54 12.12 -8.37
C ILE A 11 -3.19 11.40 -8.42
N ILE A 12 -3.02 10.36 -7.60
CA ILE A 12 -1.80 9.55 -7.53
C ILE A 12 -1.49 8.92 -8.89
N LYS A 13 -2.47 8.26 -9.51
CA LYS A 13 -2.29 7.64 -10.84
C LYS A 13 -1.97 8.65 -11.92
N ARG A 14 -2.58 9.85 -11.91
CA ARG A 14 -2.25 10.90 -12.88
C ARG A 14 -0.87 11.50 -12.66
N ALA A 15 -0.45 11.66 -11.40
CA ALA A 15 0.87 12.20 -11.06
C ALA A 15 2.03 11.26 -11.40
N LEU A 16 1.78 9.94 -11.35
CA LEU A 16 2.79 8.92 -11.62
C LEU A 16 2.72 8.36 -13.04
N GLY A 17 1.54 8.26 -13.65
CA GLY A 17 1.38 7.66 -14.98
C GLY A 17 1.97 6.25 -15.05
N ALA A 18 2.94 6.05 -15.96
CA ALA A 18 3.64 4.78 -16.13
C ALA A 18 4.53 4.41 -14.93
N ASP A 19 4.88 5.38 -14.08
CA ASP A 19 5.70 5.13 -12.91
C ASP A 19 4.89 4.58 -11.73
N TYR A 20 3.56 4.39 -11.85
CA TYR A 20 2.75 3.84 -10.76
C TYR A 20 3.25 2.46 -10.33
N LEU A 21 3.55 2.29 -9.05
CA LEU A 21 4.03 1.02 -8.49
C LEU A 21 2.85 0.06 -8.34
N GLU A 22 2.92 -1.07 -9.02
CA GLU A 22 1.97 -2.16 -8.87
C GLU A 22 2.73 -3.48 -8.86
N HIS A 23 2.42 -4.34 -7.90
CA HIS A 23 2.99 -5.67 -7.78
C HIS A 23 1.92 -6.74 -7.80
N ARG A 24 2.33 -7.91 -8.28
CA ARG A 24 1.54 -9.14 -8.25
C ARG A 24 2.23 -10.15 -7.37
N ILE A 25 1.45 -10.74 -6.46
CA ILE A 25 1.86 -11.92 -5.70
C ILE A 25 1.82 -13.11 -6.65
N LEU A 26 2.98 -13.75 -6.83
CA LEU A 26 3.15 -14.98 -7.61
C LEU A 26 3.03 -16.22 -6.74
N GLY A 27 3.49 -16.13 -5.49
CA GLY A 27 3.50 -17.23 -4.54
C GLY A 27 3.63 -16.71 -3.11
N LEU A 28 3.10 -17.50 -2.18
CA LEU A 28 3.17 -17.22 -0.75
C LEU A 28 3.42 -18.52 0.01
N VAL A 29 4.43 -18.52 0.86
CA VAL A 29 4.71 -19.57 1.84
C VAL A 29 4.58 -18.95 3.23
N LEU A 30 3.80 -19.61 4.09
CA LEU A 30 3.66 -19.28 5.50
C LEU A 30 4.07 -20.52 6.29
N GLU A 31 5.01 -20.34 7.21
CA GLU A 31 5.41 -21.33 8.19
C GLU A 31 5.06 -20.78 9.58
N GLU A 32 4.35 -21.56 10.38
CA GLU A 32 3.95 -21.19 11.75
C GLU A 32 4.51 -22.21 12.73
N ASP A 33 5.26 -21.71 13.71
CA ASP A 33 5.69 -22.46 14.88
C ASP A 33 4.69 -22.21 16.02
N PHE A 34 3.88 -23.23 16.30
CA PHE A 34 2.84 -23.17 17.34
C PHE A 34 3.39 -23.26 18.77
N GLU A 35 4.65 -23.66 18.96
CA GLU A 35 5.29 -23.67 20.28
C GLU A 35 5.80 -22.28 20.64
N THR A 36 6.42 -21.57 19.69
CA THR A 36 6.97 -20.22 19.91
C THR A 36 5.99 -19.10 19.58
N GLY A 37 4.94 -19.39 18.81
CA GLY A 37 4.01 -18.38 18.26
C GLY A 37 4.63 -17.56 17.13
N GLN A 38 5.78 -17.97 16.60
CA GLN A 38 6.46 -17.27 15.51
C GLN A 38 5.93 -17.73 14.15
N SER A 39 5.71 -16.78 13.26
CA SER A 39 5.40 -16.99 11.85
C SER A 39 6.52 -16.47 10.98
N THR A 40 6.87 -17.23 9.95
CA THR A 40 7.78 -16.80 8.87
C THR A 40 7.00 -16.79 7.56
N VAL A 41 7.12 -15.70 6.80
CA VAL A 41 6.51 -15.59 5.48
C VAL A 41 7.59 -15.37 4.42
N ARG A 42 7.37 -16.00 3.27
CA ARG A 42 8.11 -15.74 2.03
C ARG A 42 7.11 -15.46 0.93
N VAL A 43 7.22 -14.30 0.28
CA VAL A 43 6.32 -13.88 -0.81
C VAL A 43 7.12 -13.55 -2.05
N ASP A 44 6.79 -14.21 -3.15
CA ASP A 44 7.35 -13.90 -4.46
C ASP A 44 6.46 -12.85 -5.15
N LEU A 45 7.09 -11.73 -5.52
CA LEU A 45 6.46 -10.57 -6.12
C LEU A 45 6.96 -10.37 -7.55
N SER A 46 6.14 -9.72 -8.37
CA SER A 46 6.54 -9.24 -9.68
C SER A 46 5.87 -7.93 -10.05
N ASP A 47 6.48 -7.17 -10.96
CA ASP A 47 5.80 -6.09 -11.69
C ASP A 47 4.68 -6.64 -12.61
N PRO A 48 3.78 -5.80 -13.14
CA PRO A 48 2.65 -6.27 -13.94
C PRO A 48 3.06 -6.93 -15.25
N ASP A 49 4.23 -6.55 -15.79
CA ASP A 49 4.80 -7.09 -17.01
C ASP A 49 5.60 -8.39 -16.76
N GLY A 50 5.87 -8.74 -15.50
CA GLY A 50 6.61 -9.92 -15.08
C GLY A 50 8.12 -9.85 -15.32
N ASN A 51 8.64 -8.68 -15.70
CA ASN A 51 10.04 -8.42 -16.02
C ASN A 51 10.91 -8.35 -14.77
N ASN A 52 10.37 -7.83 -13.67
CA ASN A 52 11.06 -7.73 -12.41
C ASN A 52 10.42 -8.68 -11.40
N ARG A 53 11.16 -9.72 -10.98
CA ARG A 53 10.73 -10.69 -9.97
C ARG A 53 11.67 -10.67 -8.79
N TYR A 54 11.12 -10.63 -7.60
CA TYR A 54 11.90 -10.65 -6.37
C TYR A 54 11.09 -11.26 -5.24
N THR A 55 11.79 -11.65 -4.17
CA THR A 55 11.18 -12.24 -2.98
C THR A 55 11.35 -11.29 -1.80
N VAL A 56 10.31 -11.19 -0.98
CA VAL A 56 10.39 -10.59 0.36
C VAL A 56 10.18 -11.65 1.42
N GLU A 57 10.93 -11.54 2.51
CA GLU A 57 10.87 -12.46 3.65
C GLU A 57 10.72 -11.65 4.93
N GLY A 58 9.95 -12.18 5.88
CA GLY A 58 9.72 -11.52 7.16
C GLY A 58 9.21 -12.50 8.21
N THR A 59 9.38 -12.08 9.46
CA THR A 59 8.95 -12.83 10.64
C THR A 59 7.97 -11.99 11.45
N GLY A 60 7.04 -12.64 12.15
CA GLY A 60 6.04 -11.99 12.98
C GLY A 60 5.26 -12.98 13.82
N VAL A 61 4.08 -12.59 14.31
CA VAL A 61 3.16 -13.44 15.10
C VAL A 61 1.99 -14.02 14.28
N GLY A 62 2.02 -13.81 12.96
CA GLY A 62 1.01 -14.29 12.03
C GLY A 62 1.29 -13.82 10.61
N LEU A 63 0.48 -14.26 9.66
CA LEU A 63 0.61 -13.89 8.24
C LEU A 63 0.68 -12.38 8.01
N VAL A 64 -0.26 -11.62 8.58
CA VAL A 64 -0.38 -10.17 8.35
C VAL A 64 0.84 -9.44 8.90
N ASP A 65 1.24 -9.78 10.12
CA ASP A 65 2.39 -9.17 10.81
C ASP A 65 3.71 -9.48 10.10
N ALA A 66 3.99 -10.77 9.84
CA ALA A 66 5.21 -11.20 9.17
C ALA A 66 5.33 -10.58 7.76
N LEU A 67 4.23 -10.51 7.00
CA LEU A 67 4.23 -9.90 5.67
C LEU A 67 4.42 -8.39 5.73
N THR A 68 3.82 -7.73 6.72
CA THR A 68 4.01 -6.31 6.93
C THR A 68 5.47 -6.02 7.23
N HIS A 69 6.12 -6.76 8.13
CA HIS A 69 7.56 -6.63 8.37
C HIS A 69 8.41 -6.89 7.13
N ALA A 70 8.07 -7.91 6.31
CA ALA A 70 8.76 -8.21 5.07
C ALA A 70 8.72 -7.02 4.08
N LEU A 71 7.54 -6.44 3.90
CA LEU A 71 7.33 -5.31 2.99
C LEU A 71 7.93 -4.01 3.55
N LEU A 72 7.77 -3.73 4.84
CA LEU A 72 8.37 -2.55 5.48
C LEU A 72 9.90 -2.61 5.40
N SER A 73 10.51 -3.76 5.70
CA SER A 73 11.96 -3.94 5.54
C SER A 73 12.45 -3.66 4.12
N ARG A 74 11.62 -3.93 3.11
CA ARG A 74 11.93 -3.68 1.70
C ARG A 74 11.74 -2.22 1.28
N PHE A 75 10.67 -1.57 1.73
CA PHE A 75 10.21 -0.28 1.18
C PHE A 75 10.45 0.91 2.12
N ALA A 76 10.38 0.73 3.43
CA ALA A 76 10.57 1.83 4.39
C ALA A 76 11.93 2.55 4.28
N PRO A 77 13.05 1.88 3.92
CA PRO A 77 14.32 2.59 3.71
C PRO A 77 14.26 3.69 2.63
N GLU A 78 13.38 3.53 1.63
CA GLU A 78 13.19 4.49 0.54
C GLU A 78 11.98 5.42 0.79
N TYR A 79 10.94 4.90 1.45
CA TYR A 79 9.63 5.55 1.60
C TYR A 79 9.22 5.67 3.08
N ARG A 80 9.52 6.83 3.67
CA ARG A 80 9.27 7.09 5.10
C ARG A 80 7.79 7.17 5.48
N SER A 81 6.91 7.41 4.51
CA SER A 81 5.45 7.38 4.75
C SER A 81 5.01 6.09 5.45
N LEU A 82 5.68 4.97 5.18
CA LEU A 82 5.41 3.67 5.78
C LEU A 82 5.77 3.56 7.27
N GLU A 83 6.61 4.45 7.80
CA GLU A 83 6.97 4.44 9.23
C GLU A 83 5.86 5.04 10.11
N THR A 84 4.90 5.74 9.50
CA THR A 84 3.88 6.53 10.20
C THR A 84 2.48 5.92 10.14
N ILE A 85 2.33 4.73 9.57
CA ILE A 85 1.04 4.04 9.43
C ILE A 85 0.81 3.06 10.57
N GLU A 86 -0.44 2.96 11.01
CA GLU A 86 -0.88 2.09 12.11
C GLU A 86 -2.01 1.19 11.59
N PHE A 87 -1.97 -0.11 11.88
CA PHE A 87 -3.09 -1.00 11.58
C PHE A 87 -4.14 -0.88 12.69
N THR A 88 -5.37 -0.51 12.33
CA THR A 88 -6.44 -0.22 13.29
C THR A 88 -7.60 -1.20 13.24
N GLY A 89 -7.65 -2.03 12.20
CA GLY A 89 -8.74 -2.99 12.00
C GLY A 89 -8.33 -4.11 11.06
N PHE A 90 -8.78 -5.32 11.37
CA PHE A 90 -8.65 -6.48 10.51
C PHE A 90 -9.93 -7.32 10.66
N ASP A 91 -10.62 -7.54 9.55
CA ASP A 91 -11.90 -8.23 9.52
C ASP A 91 -11.94 -9.29 8.42
N VAL A 92 -12.59 -10.42 8.71
CA VAL A 92 -12.74 -11.53 7.79
C VAL A 92 -14.19 -11.97 7.76
N GLN A 93 -14.84 -11.86 6.61
CA GLN A 93 -16.25 -12.23 6.42
C GLN A 93 -16.38 -13.30 5.34
N ALA A 94 -17.16 -14.35 5.63
CA ALA A 94 -17.49 -15.37 4.65
C ALA A 94 -18.78 -15.03 3.89
N LYS A 95 -18.75 -15.09 2.56
CA LYS A 95 -19.92 -14.99 1.69
C LYS A 95 -20.50 -16.38 1.41
N PHE A 96 -21.24 -16.95 2.36
CA PHE A 96 -21.73 -18.33 2.28
C PHE A 96 -22.70 -18.61 1.12
N ASP A 97 -23.23 -17.58 0.48
CA ASP A 97 -23.99 -17.66 -0.78
C ASP A 97 -23.11 -18.03 -1.99
N THR A 98 -21.79 -17.88 -1.88
CA THR A 98 -20.81 -18.19 -2.94
C THR A 98 -20.18 -19.59 -2.85
N LYS A 99 -20.62 -20.42 -1.89
CA LYS A 99 -20.12 -21.79 -1.71
C LYS A 99 -20.45 -22.68 -2.93
N ASN A 100 -19.54 -23.57 -3.29
CA ASN A 100 -19.81 -24.64 -4.25
C ASN A 100 -20.16 -25.94 -3.52
N GLU A 101 -19.57 -26.16 -2.35
CA GLU A 101 -19.75 -27.38 -1.58
C GLU A 101 -20.81 -27.24 -0.49
N ARG A 102 -21.42 -28.36 -0.11
CA ARG A 102 -22.47 -28.40 0.91
C ARG A 102 -22.00 -27.88 2.27
N SER A 103 -20.74 -28.11 2.63
CA SER A 103 -20.16 -27.65 3.90
C SER A 103 -20.00 -26.14 3.99
N GLY A 104 -19.92 -25.44 2.85
CA GLY A 104 -19.69 -24.00 2.81
C GLY A 104 -18.26 -23.55 3.14
N ALA A 105 -17.34 -24.49 3.41
CA ALA A 105 -15.96 -24.19 3.77
C ALA A 105 -15.13 -23.57 2.62
N ASP A 106 -15.62 -23.69 1.39
CA ASP A 106 -15.01 -23.15 0.19
C ASP A 106 -15.54 -21.75 -0.19
N ALA A 107 -16.47 -21.18 0.60
CA ALA A 107 -17.06 -19.88 0.35
C ALA A 107 -15.98 -18.79 0.20
N ILE A 108 -16.29 -17.77 -0.61
CA ILE A 108 -15.40 -16.60 -0.75
C ILE A 108 -15.29 -15.89 0.60
N GLY A 109 -14.07 -15.73 1.08
CA GLY A 109 -13.72 -14.86 2.20
C GLY A 109 -13.40 -13.45 1.69
N VAL A 110 -13.97 -12.45 2.35
CA VAL A 110 -13.61 -11.04 2.22
C VAL A 110 -12.70 -10.70 3.39
N VAL A 111 -11.49 -10.25 3.09
CA VAL A 111 -10.56 -9.72 4.08
C VAL A 111 -10.55 -8.21 3.94
N SER A 112 -10.72 -7.49 5.05
CA SER A 112 -10.62 -6.03 5.14
C SER A 112 -9.52 -5.66 6.12
N LEU A 113 -8.67 -4.71 5.74
CA LEU A 113 -7.60 -4.15 6.54
C LEU A 113 -7.80 -2.64 6.64
N GLU A 114 -7.81 -2.12 7.86
CA GLU A 114 -7.88 -0.69 8.13
C GLU A 114 -6.53 -0.17 8.59
N VAL A 115 -6.06 0.89 7.93
CA VAL A 115 -4.78 1.53 8.21
C VAL A 115 -5.03 3.00 8.49
N ARG A 116 -4.53 3.49 9.62
CA ARG A 116 -4.57 4.90 10.02
C ARG A 116 -3.22 5.55 9.73
N ASN A 117 -3.23 6.77 9.20
CA ASN A 117 -2.02 7.59 9.06
C ASN A 117 -1.81 8.50 10.29
N SER A 118 -0.71 9.25 10.33
CA SER A 118 -0.45 10.19 11.44
C SER A 118 -1.52 11.28 11.64
N GLU A 119 -2.27 11.62 10.58
CA GLU A 119 -3.33 12.64 10.61
C GLU A 119 -4.65 12.08 11.16
N GLY A 120 -4.67 10.80 11.56
CA GLY A 120 -5.84 10.13 12.09
C GLY A 120 -6.83 9.67 11.01
N GLN A 121 -6.53 9.86 9.72
CA GLN A 121 -7.36 9.38 8.63
C GLN A 121 -7.21 7.86 8.48
N VAL A 122 -8.35 7.17 8.36
CA VAL A 122 -8.41 5.71 8.20
C VAL A 122 -8.67 5.36 6.74
N PHE A 123 -7.90 4.39 6.25
CA PHE A 123 -7.94 3.84 4.90
C PHE A 123 -8.31 2.36 4.97
N THR A 124 -9.33 1.96 4.21
CA THR A 124 -9.75 0.55 4.13
C THR A 124 -9.25 -0.07 2.84
N PHE A 125 -8.57 -1.21 2.97
CA PHE A 125 -8.12 -2.07 1.89
C PHE A 125 -8.85 -3.40 2.01
N ALA A 126 -9.33 -3.95 0.90
CA ALA A 126 -10.01 -5.24 0.95
C ALA A 126 -9.62 -6.14 -0.22
N ASP A 127 -9.65 -7.45 -0.01
CA ASP A 127 -9.61 -8.42 -1.10
C ASP A 127 -10.62 -9.54 -0.83
N SER A 128 -11.04 -10.18 -1.90
CA SER A 128 -12.00 -11.28 -1.86
C SER A 128 -11.52 -12.42 -2.73
N SER A 129 -11.44 -13.60 -2.12
CA SER A 129 -11.08 -14.86 -2.77
C SER A 129 -11.47 -16.05 -1.89
N ARG A 130 -11.35 -17.27 -2.40
CA ARG A 130 -11.58 -18.49 -1.59
C ARG A 130 -10.42 -18.80 -0.63
N SER A 131 -9.30 -18.09 -0.74
CA SER A 131 -8.14 -18.22 0.16
C SER A 131 -8.03 -16.97 1.02
N ILE A 132 -8.35 -17.10 2.31
CA ILE A 132 -8.22 -15.99 3.28
C ILE A 132 -6.77 -15.49 3.32
N ALA A 133 -5.79 -16.40 3.31
CA ALA A 133 -4.38 -16.04 3.30
C ALA A 133 -4.00 -15.21 2.06
N SER A 134 -4.46 -15.61 0.87
CA SER A 134 -4.19 -14.85 -0.36
C SER A 134 -4.87 -13.48 -0.35
N SER A 135 -6.09 -13.39 0.18
CA SER A 135 -6.82 -12.12 0.31
C SER A 135 -6.13 -11.19 1.30
N ALA A 136 -5.70 -11.70 2.46
CA ALA A 136 -4.97 -10.94 3.47
C ALA A 136 -3.65 -10.41 2.91
N ALA A 137 -2.88 -11.26 2.22
CA ALA A 137 -1.63 -10.85 1.61
C ALA A 137 -1.82 -9.74 0.55
N ARG A 138 -2.88 -9.83 -0.26
CA ARG A 138 -3.23 -8.78 -1.23
C ARG A 138 -3.68 -7.48 -0.57
N ALA A 139 -4.45 -7.55 0.53
CA ALA A 139 -4.86 -6.37 1.26
C ALA A 139 -3.66 -5.64 1.89
N VAL A 140 -2.73 -6.37 2.49
CA VAL A 140 -1.48 -5.82 3.05
C VAL A 140 -0.61 -5.20 1.95
N LEU A 141 -0.38 -5.92 0.83
CA LEU A 141 0.38 -5.39 -0.30
C LEU A 141 -0.25 -4.11 -0.86
N ALA A 142 -1.57 -4.09 -1.01
CA ALA A 142 -2.30 -2.93 -1.51
C ALA A 142 -2.18 -1.72 -0.59
N ALA A 143 -2.14 -1.93 0.74
CA ALA A 143 -1.89 -0.86 1.70
C ALA A 143 -0.49 -0.27 1.52
N VAL A 144 0.55 -1.10 1.51
CA VAL A 144 1.94 -0.65 1.32
C VAL A 144 2.11 0.10 0.00
N GLU A 145 1.61 -0.46 -1.11
CA GLU A 145 1.65 0.19 -2.43
C GLU A 145 0.95 1.55 -2.44
N TYR A 146 -0.19 1.68 -1.76
CA TYR A 146 -0.92 2.93 -1.71
C TYR A 146 -0.09 4.03 -1.05
N PHE A 147 0.52 3.75 0.09
CA PHE A 147 1.35 4.73 0.80
C PHE A 147 2.63 5.07 0.03
N VAL A 148 3.32 4.08 -0.54
CA VAL A 148 4.50 4.30 -1.41
C VAL A 148 4.15 5.16 -2.62
N ASN A 149 3.06 4.84 -3.32
CA ASN A 149 2.63 5.61 -4.47
C ASN A 149 2.17 7.02 -4.09
N SER A 150 1.54 7.18 -2.93
CA SER A 150 1.17 8.50 -2.44
C SER A 150 2.41 9.36 -2.25
N GLU A 151 3.45 8.83 -1.60
CA GLU A 151 4.72 9.56 -1.39
C GLU A 151 5.40 9.92 -2.72
N ARG A 152 5.47 8.98 -3.65
CA ARG A 152 6.02 9.22 -4.98
C ARG A 152 5.23 10.27 -5.75
N ALA A 153 3.90 10.22 -5.67
CA ALA A 153 3.03 11.21 -6.30
C ALA A 153 3.24 12.61 -5.69
N TYR A 154 3.40 12.69 -4.37
CA TYR A 154 3.73 13.95 -3.69
C TYR A 154 5.04 14.55 -4.22
N VAL A 155 6.11 13.75 -4.27
CA VAL A 155 7.42 14.18 -4.81
C VAL A 155 7.30 14.65 -6.26
N SER A 156 6.58 13.89 -7.10
CA SER A 156 6.35 14.21 -8.51
C SER A 156 5.63 15.55 -8.67
N LEU A 157 4.51 15.73 -7.97
CA LEU A 157 3.72 16.96 -8.00
C LEU A 157 4.50 18.16 -7.46
N TYR A 158 5.32 17.97 -6.44
CA TYR A 158 6.15 19.03 -5.87
C TYR A 158 7.19 19.53 -6.88
N ARG A 159 7.87 18.61 -7.58
CA ARG A 159 8.81 18.96 -8.66
C ARG A 159 8.09 19.68 -9.81
N ALA A 160 6.92 19.20 -10.21
CA ALA A 160 6.10 19.83 -11.24
C ALA A 160 5.62 21.24 -10.84
N LEU A 161 5.29 21.45 -9.56
CA LEU A 161 4.96 22.77 -9.02
C LEU A 161 6.15 23.73 -9.09
N ARG A 162 7.35 23.27 -8.75
CA ARG A 162 8.57 24.10 -8.81
C ARG A 162 8.87 24.53 -10.25
N ASP A 163 8.85 23.57 -11.18
CA ASP A 163 9.03 23.82 -12.60
C ASP A 163 7.97 24.80 -13.16
N ALA A 164 6.70 24.67 -12.75
CA ALA A 164 5.65 25.60 -13.13
C ALA A 164 5.89 27.03 -12.61
N LYS A 165 6.46 27.18 -11.40
CA LYS A 165 6.84 28.48 -10.85
C LYS A 165 8.02 29.09 -11.62
N GLU A 166 9.04 28.29 -11.92
CA GLU A 166 10.22 28.73 -12.70
C GLU A 166 9.84 29.19 -14.12
N ARG A 167 8.79 28.59 -14.71
CA ARG A 167 8.29 28.93 -16.05
C ARG A 167 7.18 29.99 -16.06
N ASP A 168 6.85 30.59 -14.92
CA ASP A 168 5.76 31.57 -14.75
C ASP A 168 4.41 31.09 -15.33
N ARG A 169 4.01 29.86 -14.97
CA ARG A 169 2.76 29.22 -15.40
C ARG A 169 1.74 29.19 -14.26
N PRO A 170 1.02 30.30 -13.99
CA PRO A 170 0.15 30.41 -12.81
C PRO A 170 -1.01 29.41 -12.82
N ASP A 171 -1.47 28.98 -14.00
CA ASP A 171 -2.49 27.94 -14.17
C ASP A 171 -2.02 26.58 -13.61
N LEU A 172 -0.78 26.20 -13.93
CA LEU A 172 -0.17 24.97 -13.44
C LEU A 172 0.17 25.06 -11.96
N VAL A 173 0.65 26.22 -11.49
CA VAL A 173 0.91 26.46 -10.07
C VAL A 173 -0.36 26.26 -9.24
N ALA A 174 -1.47 26.85 -9.66
CA ALA A 174 -2.75 26.71 -8.96
C ALA A 174 -3.24 25.26 -8.95
N ARG A 175 -3.10 24.55 -10.08
CA ARG A 175 -3.49 23.13 -10.19
C ARG A 175 -2.65 22.24 -9.28
N TYR A 176 -1.32 22.29 -9.39
CA TYR A 176 -0.44 21.41 -8.61
C TYR A 176 -0.50 21.73 -7.11
N THR A 177 -0.72 22.99 -6.72
CA THR A 177 -0.95 23.34 -5.31
C THR A 177 -2.19 22.64 -4.75
N ARG A 178 -3.29 22.60 -5.53
CA ARG A 178 -4.52 21.90 -5.13
C ARG A 178 -4.31 20.39 -5.05
N GLU A 179 -3.67 19.80 -6.06
CA GLU A 179 -3.38 18.36 -6.09
C GLU A 179 -2.46 17.94 -4.93
N LEU A 180 -1.42 18.73 -4.61
CA LEU A 180 -0.57 18.50 -3.43
C LEU A 180 -1.36 18.56 -2.12
N ALA A 181 -2.24 19.54 -1.96
CA ALA A 181 -3.05 19.67 -0.75
C ALA A 181 -3.96 18.45 -0.53
N GLU A 182 -4.47 17.83 -1.60
CA GLU A 182 -5.25 16.61 -1.49
C GLU A 182 -4.38 15.39 -1.14
N VAL A 183 -3.21 15.22 -1.76
CA VAL A 183 -2.30 14.10 -1.47
C VAL A 183 -1.69 14.19 -0.07
N VAL A 184 -1.45 15.40 0.46
CA VAL A 184 -0.96 15.58 1.85
C VAL A 184 -1.97 15.11 2.88
N LYS A 185 -3.27 15.30 2.65
CA LYS A 185 -4.29 14.80 3.59
C LYS A 185 -4.19 13.28 3.78
N SER A 186 -3.73 12.55 2.77
CA SER A 186 -3.62 11.11 2.86
C SER A 186 -2.43 10.58 3.69
N THR A 187 -1.51 11.43 4.15
CA THR A 187 -0.20 10.95 4.65
C THR A 187 0.58 12.04 5.40
N SER A 188 1.25 11.68 6.49
CA SER A 188 2.29 12.56 7.07
C SER A 188 3.47 12.65 6.11
N TYR A 189 3.69 13.83 5.54
CA TYR A 189 4.91 14.11 4.77
C TYR A 189 5.83 15.09 5.48
N THR A 190 5.65 15.37 6.77
CA THR A 190 6.48 16.36 7.46
C THR A 190 7.98 16.08 7.27
N GLU A 191 8.41 14.83 7.46
CA GLU A 191 9.82 14.44 7.24
C GLU A 191 10.21 14.38 5.75
N VAL A 192 9.30 13.97 4.87
CA VAL A 192 9.53 13.95 3.41
C VAL A 192 9.69 15.36 2.87
N ILE A 193 8.89 16.31 3.39
CA ILE A 193 8.96 17.74 3.09
C ILE A 193 10.29 18.31 3.55
N GLU A 194 10.74 17.97 4.76
CA GLU A 194 12.04 18.40 5.28
C GLU A 194 13.20 17.86 4.44
N ARG A 195 13.17 16.57 4.07
CA ARG A 195 14.17 15.96 3.18
C ARG A 195 14.20 16.66 1.82
N ILE A 196 13.04 16.83 1.18
CA ILE A 196 12.95 17.51 -0.13
C ILE A 196 13.48 18.94 -0.04
N LYS A 197 13.18 19.67 1.03
CA LYS A 197 13.75 21.02 1.23
C LYS A 197 15.28 20.97 1.33
N SER A 198 15.83 20.03 2.09
CA SER A 198 17.29 19.88 2.26
C SER A 198 18.04 19.40 1.01
N GLU A 199 17.39 18.66 0.11
CA GLU A 199 18.00 18.20 -1.16
C GLU A 199 17.95 19.27 -2.27
N LEU A 200 17.20 20.35 -2.05
CA LEU A 200 16.94 21.39 -3.04
C LEU A 200 17.51 22.77 -2.66
N ASP A 201 18.02 22.92 -1.44
CA ASP A 201 18.87 24.04 -0.99
C ASP A 201 20.35 23.72 -1.24
#